data_AF-A0A7S3YIE7-F1
#
_entry.id   AF-A0A7S3YIE7-F1
#
_cell.length_a   1.000
_cell.length_b   1.000
_cell.length_c   1.000
_cell.angle_alpha   90.00
_cell.angle_beta   90.00
_cell.angle_gamma   90.00
#
_symmetry.space_group_name_H-M   'P 1'
#
loop_
_entity.id
_entity.type
_entity.pdbx_description
1 polymer ?
#
loop_
_entity_poly.entity_id
_entity_poly.type
_entity_poly.pdbx_seq_one_letter_code
_entity_poly.pdbx_strand_id
1 'polypeptide(L)'
;MTEQEKELRRKSFTEFLVRNKAHKLNVEKKIVEIEAETRMEESFQPSVSTGSKKILARKLDNTTSFLERMEKEKLKREHNMRRRKASEGQPAECTFQPQINEYSQFLKGRSSVDMSVGDALRLETKRRLLQLRADAEKGEGLTFQPDLGASQRSNPNQSNTRSSLQLTEKPETYLDRVKREANKKKAWVESEKQKQELMNLAEHTFQPKTKDCPVYVKKIAESMAVANEVRRQQGQLDVGKPEWRFS
;
A
#
# COMPACT_ATOMS: atom_id res chain seq x y z
N MET A 1 -29.69 -54.84 48.18
CA MET A 1 -28.56 -55.48 47.50
C MET A 1 -28.13 -56.68 48.29
N THR A 2 -28.28 -57.86 47.72
CA THR A 2 -27.88 -59.12 48.35
C THR A 2 -26.35 -59.26 48.32
N GLU A 3 -25.76 -60.01 49.25
CA GLU A 3 -24.30 -60.26 49.29
C GLU A 3 -23.79 -60.86 47.97
N GLN A 4 -24.61 -61.69 47.32
CA GLN A 4 -24.30 -62.27 46.02
C GLN A 4 -24.17 -61.22 44.90
N GLU A 5 -25.00 -60.18 44.88
CA GLU A 5 -24.90 -59.08 43.91
C GLU A 5 -23.61 -58.27 44.11
N LYS A 6 -23.20 -58.05 45.37
CA LYS A 6 -21.94 -57.35 45.68
C LYS A 6 -20.74 -58.14 45.18
N GLU A 7 -20.76 -59.46 45.35
CA GLU A 7 -19.65 -60.32 44.95
C GLU A 7 -19.55 -60.46 43.42
N LEU A 8 -20.68 -60.59 42.72
CA LEU A 8 -20.75 -60.52 41.25
C LEU A 8 -20.22 -59.19 40.72
N ARG A 9 -20.56 -58.08 41.38
CA ARG A 9 -20.08 -56.74 41.01
C ARG A 9 -18.58 -56.57 41.22
N ARG A 10 -18.01 -57.17 42.27
CA ARG A 10 -16.56 -57.17 42.50
C ARG A 10 -15.84 -57.97 41.42
N LYS A 11 -16.35 -59.15 41.06
CA LYS A 11 -15.79 -59.98 39.99
C LYS A 11 -15.82 -59.28 38.63
N SER A 12 -16.96 -58.70 38.25
CA SER A 12 -17.07 -57.96 36.97
C SER A 12 -16.17 -56.72 36.94
N PHE A 13 -16.01 -56.03 38.07
CA PHE A 13 -15.09 -54.90 38.18
C PHE A 13 -13.62 -55.33 38.04
N THR A 14 -13.22 -56.45 38.65
CA THR A 14 -11.85 -56.98 38.48
C THR A 14 -11.57 -57.40 37.04
N GLU A 15 -12.51 -58.05 36.37
CA GLU A 15 -12.38 -58.41 34.94
C GLU A 15 -12.28 -57.18 34.04
N PHE A 16 -13.03 -56.12 34.35
CA PHE A 16 -12.95 -54.85 33.64
C PHE A 16 -11.57 -54.22 33.78
N LEU A 17 -10.99 -54.20 34.99
CA LEU A 17 -9.64 -53.67 35.21
C LEU A 17 -8.58 -54.48 34.48
N VAL A 18 -8.71 -55.81 34.45
CA VAL A 18 -7.79 -56.68 33.69
C VAL A 18 -7.89 -56.39 32.20
N ARG A 19 -9.11 -56.28 31.65
CA ARG A 19 -9.31 -55.88 30.24
C ARG A 19 -8.73 -54.50 29.93
N ASN A 20 -8.91 -53.53 30.83
CA ASN A 20 -8.39 -52.17 30.63
C ASN A 20 -6.84 -52.16 30.61
N LYS A 21 -6.21 -52.90 31.52
CA LYS A 21 -4.75 -53.06 31.55
C LYS A 21 -4.22 -53.74 30.28
N ALA A 22 -4.86 -54.82 29.84
CA ALA A 22 -4.49 -55.51 28.61
C ALA A 22 -4.64 -54.61 27.37
N HIS A 23 -5.70 -53.81 27.32
CA HIS A 23 -5.91 -52.86 26.23
C HIS A 23 -4.80 -51.78 26.19
N LYS A 24 -4.42 -51.21 27.33
CA LYS A 24 -3.34 -50.22 27.39
C LYS A 24 -2.01 -50.78 26.87
N LEU A 25 -1.65 -51.99 27.31
CA LEU A 25 -0.44 -52.67 26.85
C LEU A 25 -0.44 -52.92 25.34
N ASN A 26 -1.59 -53.26 24.75
CA ASN A 26 -1.69 -53.46 23.30
C ASN A 26 -1.58 -52.14 22.51
N VAL A 27 -2.11 -51.04 23.04
CA VAL A 27 -1.95 -49.70 22.43
C VAL A 27 -0.49 -49.27 22.47
N GLU A 28 0.19 -49.45 23.61
CA GLU A 28 1.61 -49.12 23.74
C GLU A 28 2.48 -49.92 22.76
N LYS A 29 2.23 -51.23 22.61
CA LYS A 29 2.92 -52.05 21.60
C LYS A 29 2.71 -51.55 20.18
N LYS A 30 1.47 -51.18 19.84
CA LYS A 30 1.12 -50.67 18.51
C LYS A 30 1.80 -49.34 18.20
N ILE A 31 1.93 -48.46 19.19
CA ILE A 31 2.65 -47.19 19.04
C ILE A 31 4.14 -47.44 18.74
N VAL A 32 4.78 -48.35 19.47
CA VAL A 32 6.19 -48.71 19.24
C VAL A 32 6.41 -49.32 17.86
N GLU A 33 5.48 -50.15 17.38
CA GLU A 33 5.51 -50.74 16.04
C GLU A 33 5.44 -49.66 14.96
N ILE A 34 4.48 -48.73 15.07
CA ILE A 34 4.33 -47.59 14.15
C ILE A 34 5.58 -46.70 14.16
N GLU A 35 6.15 -46.42 15.33
CA GLU A 35 7.39 -45.64 15.45
C GLU A 35 8.62 -46.33 14.85
N ALA A 36 8.64 -47.67 14.82
CA ALA A 36 9.71 -48.43 14.18
C ALA A 36 9.54 -48.45 12.65
N GLU A 37 8.31 -48.58 12.17
CA GLU A 37 7.97 -48.50 10.74
C GLU A 37 8.31 -47.12 10.17
N THR A 38 7.94 -46.03 10.85
CA THR A 38 8.24 -44.66 10.40
C THR A 38 9.75 -44.38 10.35
N ARG A 39 10.52 -44.86 11.33
CA ARG A 39 11.99 -44.75 11.30
C ARG A 39 12.63 -45.54 10.17
N MET A 40 12.03 -46.65 9.73
CA MET A 40 12.52 -47.41 8.57
C MET A 40 12.17 -46.73 7.23
N GLU A 41 11.07 -45.98 7.14
CA GLU A 41 10.67 -45.27 5.93
C GLU A 41 11.44 -43.96 5.67
N GLU A 42 12.16 -43.42 6.66
CA GLU A 42 12.91 -42.15 6.55
C GLU A 42 14.24 -42.24 5.77
N SER A 43 14.68 -43.43 5.32
CA SER A 43 15.97 -43.57 4.64
C SER A 43 15.98 -43.13 3.17
N PHE A 44 14.81 -42.93 2.54
CA PHE A 44 14.71 -42.54 1.13
C PHE A 44 14.38 -41.06 0.96
N GLN A 45 15.41 -40.23 0.82
CA GLN A 45 15.26 -38.83 0.42
C GLN A 45 15.75 -38.65 -1.02
N PRO A 46 14.85 -38.67 -2.03
CA PRO A 46 15.26 -38.46 -3.41
C PRO A 46 15.84 -37.05 -3.57
N SER A 47 17.09 -36.98 -4.04
CA SER A 47 17.74 -35.70 -4.32
C SER A 47 17.03 -34.98 -5.47
N VAL A 48 16.15 -34.03 -5.11
CA VAL A 48 15.45 -33.20 -6.09
C VAL A 48 16.44 -32.23 -6.74
N SER A 49 16.40 -32.15 -8.08
CA SER A 49 17.25 -31.21 -8.82
C SER A 49 16.99 -29.76 -8.39
N THR A 50 18.00 -28.90 -8.53
CA THR A 50 17.87 -27.45 -8.25
C THR A 50 16.74 -26.80 -9.05
N GLY A 51 16.47 -27.29 -10.27
CA GLY A 51 15.33 -26.84 -11.08
C GLY A 51 13.99 -27.21 -10.47
N SER A 52 13.84 -28.46 -10.01
CA SER A 52 12.63 -28.95 -9.33
C SER A 52 12.37 -28.21 -8.01
N LYS A 53 13.42 -27.92 -7.24
CA LYS A 53 13.34 -27.09 -6.02
C LYS A 53 12.81 -25.68 -6.32
N LYS A 54 13.25 -25.05 -7.43
CA LYS A 54 12.73 -23.75 -7.87
C LYS A 54 11.26 -23.80 -8.31
N ILE A 55 10.82 -24.90 -8.92
CA ILE A 55 9.42 -25.10 -9.31
C ILE A 55 8.53 -25.27 -8.07
N LEU A 56 8.97 -26.04 -7.08
CA LEU A 56 8.27 -26.21 -5.81
C LEU A 56 8.19 -24.90 -5.01
N ALA A 57 9.29 -24.13 -4.96
CA ALA A 57 9.30 -22.81 -4.33
C ALA A 57 8.30 -21.84 -4.99
N ARG A 58 8.20 -21.83 -6.32
CA ARG A 58 7.18 -21.04 -7.04
C ARG A 58 5.73 -21.47 -6.78
N LYS A 59 5.50 -22.74 -6.40
CA LYS A 59 4.17 -23.22 -6.04
C LYS A 59 3.75 -22.78 -4.63
N LEU A 60 4.68 -22.42 -3.75
CA LEU A 60 4.35 -21.85 -2.45
C LEU A 60 3.72 -20.45 -2.58
N ASP A 61 4.10 -19.69 -3.61
CA ASP A 61 3.51 -18.39 -3.96
C ASP A 61 2.10 -18.49 -4.58
N ASN A 62 1.55 -19.70 -4.69
CA ASN A 62 0.32 -20.00 -5.43
C ASN A 62 -0.95 -19.95 -4.56
N THR A 63 -0.91 -19.19 -3.46
CA THR A 63 -2.04 -18.94 -2.55
C THR A 63 -3.11 -18.02 -3.15
N THR A 64 -2.84 -17.43 -4.31
CA THR A 64 -3.73 -16.52 -5.03
C THR A 64 -4.84 -17.26 -5.78
N SER A 65 -5.99 -16.59 -6.00
CA SER A 65 -7.12 -17.16 -6.76
C SER A 65 -6.76 -17.42 -8.23
N PHE A 66 -7.45 -18.37 -8.89
CA PHE A 66 -7.26 -18.68 -10.31
C PHE A 66 -7.43 -17.45 -11.22
N LEU A 67 -8.42 -16.61 -10.94
CA LEU A 67 -8.69 -15.40 -11.72
C LEU A 67 -7.53 -14.42 -11.66
N GLU A 68 -6.94 -14.25 -10.47
CA GLU A 68 -5.80 -13.37 -10.23
C GLU A 68 -4.55 -13.82 -11.00
N ARG A 69 -4.34 -15.14 -11.10
CA ARG A 69 -3.27 -15.72 -11.94
C ARG A 69 -3.48 -15.43 -13.42
N MET A 70 -4.72 -15.60 -13.88
CA MET A 70 -5.10 -15.36 -15.27
C MET A 70 -4.87 -13.90 -15.66
N GLU A 71 -5.24 -12.97 -14.78
CA GLU A 71 -5.04 -11.53 -14.96
C GLU A 71 -3.55 -11.16 -14.96
N LYS A 72 -2.77 -11.70 -14.02
CA LYS A 72 -1.32 -11.49 -13.97
C LYS A 72 -0.59 -12.00 -15.21
N GLU A 73 -0.96 -13.18 -15.71
CA GLU A 73 -0.38 -13.72 -16.96
C GLU A 73 -0.82 -12.92 -18.19
N LYS A 74 -2.05 -12.40 -18.23
CA LYS A 74 -2.49 -11.47 -19.28
C LYS A 74 -1.64 -10.20 -19.30
N LEU A 75 -1.45 -9.56 -18.15
CA LEU A 75 -0.60 -8.35 -18.01
C LEU A 75 0.84 -8.60 -18.45
N LYS A 76 1.41 -9.74 -18.02
CA LYS A 76 2.77 -10.15 -18.40
C LYS A 76 2.91 -10.36 -19.90
N ARG A 77 1.92 -10.99 -20.54
CA ARG A 77 1.88 -11.20 -21.99
C ARG A 77 1.78 -9.88 -22.74
N GLU A 78 0.91 -8.97 -22.32
CA GLU A 78 0.79 -7.62 -22.90
C GLU A 78 2.09 -6.82 -22.78
N HIS A 79 2.72 -6.84 -21.61
CA HIS A 79 3.99 -6.14 -21.39
C HIS A 79 5.11 -6.69 -22.28
N ASN A 80 5.20 -8.02 -22.41
CA ASN A 80 6.18 -8.65 -23.32
C ASN A 80 5.91 -8.33 -24.79
N MET A 81 4.65 -8.25 -25.21
CA MET A 81 4.27 -7.81 -26.55
C MET A 81 4.65 -6.35 -26.83
N ARG A 82 4.41 -5.45 -25.87
CA ARG A 82 4.85 -4.04 -25.96
C ARG A 82 6.37 -3.94 -26.07
N ARG A 83 7.12 -4.75 -25.31
CA ARG A 83 8.59 -4.79 -25.41
C ARG A 83 9.08 -5.26 -26.78
N ARG A 84 8.47 -6.31 -27.35
CA ARG A 84 8.82 -6.78 -28.70
C ARG A 84 8.53 -5.73 -29.77
N LYS A 85 7.35 -5.11 -29.74
CA LYS A 85 7.01 -4.01 -30.66
C LYS A 85 7.96 -2.82 -30.54
N ALA A 86 8.37 -2.47 -29.32
CA ALA A 86 9.34 -1.40 -29.09
C ALA A 86 10.74 -1.74 -29.64
N SER A 87 11.15 -3.01 -29.62
CA SER A 87 12.40 -3.44 -30.26
C SER A 87 12.30 -3.51 -31.79
N GLU A 88 11.12 -3.80 -32.34
CA GLU A 88 10.89 -3.90 -33.80
C GLU A 88 10.91 -2.52 -34.50
N GLY A 89 10.73 -1.42 -33.76
CA GLY A 89 10.79 -0.05 -34.30
C GLY A 89 12.16 0.63 -34.20
N GLN A 90 13.20 -0.07 -33.72
CA GLN A 90 14.56 0.46 -33.71
C GLN A 90 15.16 0.33 -35.12
N PRO A 91 15.72 1.41 -35.71
CA PRO A 91 16.38 1.31 -37.01
C PRO A 91 17.54 0.30 -36.91
N ALA A 92 17.62 -0.62 -37.87
CA ALA A 92 18.61 -1.70 -37.90
C ALA A 92 20.07 -1.18 -37.96
N GLU A 93 20.26 0.09 -38.28
CA GLU A 93 21.57 0.74 -38.44
C GLU A 93 21.74 1.92 -37.45
N CYS A 94 21.65 1.65 -36.14
CA CYS A 94 22.15 2.58 -35.15
C CYS A 94 23.67 2.38 -34.99
N THR A 95 24.47 3.21 -35.66
CA THR A 95 25.94 3.21 -35.58
C THR A 95 26.48 3.90 -34.33
N PHE A 96 25.66 4.69 -33.65
CA PHE A 96 26.04 5.38 -32.43
C PHE A 96 25.94 4.44 -31.22
N GLN A 97 27.10 3.95 -30.76
CA GLN A 97 27.23 3.12 -29.56
C GLN A 97 28.03 3.89 -28.51
N PRO A 98 27.36 4.61 -27.59
CA PRO A 98 28.09 5.35 -26.57
C PRO A 98 28.81 4.38 -25.63
N GLN A 99 30.04 4.71 -25.24
CA GLN A 99 30.72 4.01 -24.15
C GLN A 99 29.98 4.29 -22.85
N ILE A 100 29.21 3.30 -22.40
CA ILE A 100 28.54 3.30 -21.10
C ILE A 100 29.31 2.40 -20.13
N ASN A 101 29.26 2.73 -18.83
CA ASN A 101 29.98 1.98 -17.81
C ASN A 101 29.46 0.53 -17.73
N GLU A 102 30.32 -0.41 -17.30
CA GLU A 102 29.99 -1.85 -17.26
C GLU A 102 28.72 -2.11 -16.44
N TYR A 103 28.57 -1.44 -15.30
CA TYR A 103 27.39 -1.58 -14.45
C TYR A 103 26.09 -1.25 -15.19
N SER A 104 26.05 -0.15 -15.96
CA SER A 104 24.87 0.28 -16.69
C SER A 104 24.51 -0.60 -17.88
N GLN A 105 25.48 -1.33 -18.45
CA GLN A 105 25.22 -2.31 -19.52
C GLN A 105 24.36 -3.48 -19.02
N PHE A 106 24.51 -3.86 -17.75
CA PHE A 106 23.72 -4.94 -17.13
C PHE A 106 22.39 -4.47 -16.55
N LEU A 107 22.13 -3.15 -16.50
CA LEU A 107 20.86 -2.62 -16.02
C LEU A 107 19.76 -2.82 -17.06
N LYS A 108 18.58 -3.20 -16.58
CA LYS A 108 17.40 -3.32 -17.44
C LYS A 108 16.94 -1.92 -17.88
N GLY A 109 16.81 -1.71 -19.19
CA GLY A 109 16.23 -0.48 -19.74
C GLY A 109 14.84 -0.19 -19.17
N ARG A 110 14.60 1.08 -18.81
CA ARG A 110 13.32 1.56 -18.30
C ARG A 110 12.32 1.75 -19.45
N SER A 111 11.06 1.43 -19.22
CA SER A 111 10.01 1.71 -20.21
C SER A 111 9.55 3.17 -20.14
N SER A 112 8.92 3.67 -21.20
CA SER A 112 8.30 5.02 -21.21
C SER A 112 7.32 5.22 -20.04
N VAL A 113 6.57 4.19 -19.67
CA VAL A 113 5.64 4.21 -18.53
C VAL A 113 6.40 4.34 -17.20
N ASP A 114 7.54 3.64 -17.06
CA ASP A 114 8.37 3.73 -15.86
C ASP A 114 8.93 5.15 -15.67
N MET A 115 9.31 5.81 -16.77
CA MET A 115 9.84 7.17 -16.74
C MET A 115 8.76 8.24 -16.53
N SER A 116 7.51 7.97 -16.91
CA SER A 116 6.40 8.92 -16.77
C SER A 116 5.72 8.82 -15.40
N VAL A 117 5.12 7.67 -15.10
CA VAL A 117 4.28 7.47 -13.90
C VAL A 117 5.00 6.60 -12.86
N GLY A 118 5.93 5.75 -13.33
CA GLY A 118 6.60 4.77 -12.48
C GLY A 118 7.46 5.37 -11.37
N ASP A 119 8.12 6.49 -11.62
CA ASP A 119 8.96 7.15 -10.61
C ASP A 119 8.12 7.78 -9.49
N ALA A 120 7.00 8.44 -9.82
CA ALA A 120 6.06 8.96 -8.82
C ALA A 120 5.46 7.83 -7.98
N LEU A 121 5.03 6.74 -8.62
CA LEU A 121 4.46 5.58 -7.93
C LEU A 121 5.48 4.87 -7.03
N ARG A 122 6.75 4.75 -7.45
CA ARG A 122 7.84 4.24 -6.61
C ARG A 122 8.08 5.11 -5.38
N LEU A 123 8.09 6.43 -5.56
CA LEU A 123 8.29 7.35 -4.46
C LEU A 123 7.16 7.24 -3.43
N GLU A 124 5.92 7.18 -3.90
CA GLU A 124 4.74 7.02 -3.07
C GLU A 124 4.75 5.70 -2.30
N THR A 125 5.02 4.59 -2.99
CA THR A 125 5.11 3.27 -2.34
C THR A 125 6.24 3.22 -1.32
N LYS A 126 7.42 3.77 -1.64
CA LYS A 126 8.53 3.87 -0.67
C LYS A 126 8.15 4.69 0.55
N ARG A 127 7.52 5.86 0.34
CA ARG A 127 7.04 6.72 1.43
C ARG A 127 6.02 5.99 2.31
N ARG A 128 5.07 5.28 1.70
CA ARG A 128 4.04 4.51 2.41
C ARG A 128 4.64 3.38 3.24
N LEU A 129 5.62 2.65 2.69
CA LEU A 129 6.34 1.60 3.42
C LEU A 129 7.12 2.15 4.60
N LEU A 130 7.81 3.29 4.43
CA LEU A 130 8.50 3.97 5.53
C LEU A 130 7.53 4.40 6.63
N GLN A 131 6.36 4.93 6.26
CA GLN A 131 5.34 5.32 7.22
C GLN A 131 4.81 4.12 8.00
N LEU A 132 4.46 3.02 7.32
CA LEU A 132 4.02 1.79 7.99
C LEU A 132 5.08 1.23 8.94
N ARG A 133 6.36 1.29 8.55
CA ARG A 133 7.46 0.87 9.41
C ARG A 133 7.57 1.75 10.65
N ALA A 134 7.54 3.07 10.46
CA ALA A 134 7.59 4.01 11.57
C ALA A 134 6.39 3.85 12.52
N ASP A 135 5.20 3.57 11.99
CA ASP A 135 4.02 3.32 12.81
C ASP A 135 4.10 1.98 13.56
N ALA A 136 4.67 0.94 12.94
CA ALA A 136 4.94 -0.34 13.58
C ALA A 136 6.00 -0.22 14.69
N GLU A 137 7.12 0.46 14.43
CA GLU A 137 8.16 0.74 15.42
C GLU A 137 7.62 1.58 16.58
N LYS A 138 6.75 2.56 16.29
CA LYS A 138 6.04 3.31 17.35
C LYS A 138 5.12 2.41 18.15
N GLY A 139 4.45 1.45 17.51
CA GLY A 139 3.54 0.49 18.15
C GLY A 139 4.24 -0.58 18.99
N GLU A 140 5.49 -0.90 18.63
CA GLU A 140 6.30 -1.91 19.30
C GLU A 140 6.70 -1.40 20.70
N GLY A 141 6.03 -1.92 21.73
CA GLY A 141 6.22 -1.50 23.13
C GLY A 141 5.04 -0.72 23.73
N LEU A 142 4.00 -0.39 22.96
CA LEU A 142 2.74 0.05 23.57
C LEU A 142 2.00 -1.17 24.16
N THR A 143 1.97 -1.23 25.50
CA THR A 143 1.15 -2.18 26.27
C THR A 143 -0.29 -1.70 26.45
N PHE A 144 -0.57 -0.46 26.05
CA PHE A 144 -1.89 0.14 26.17
C PHE A 144 -2.87 -0.50 25.17
N GLN A 145 -3.70 -1.39 25.70
CA GLN A 145 -4.87 -1.93 25.02
C GLN A 145 -6.07 -1.10 25.49
N PRO A 146 -6.49 -0.04 24.76
CA PRO A 146 -7.67 0.69 25.14
C PRO A 146 -8.86 -0.28 25.11
N ASP A 147 -9.50 -0.46 26.27
CA ASP A 147 -10.76 -1.17 26.36
C ASP A 147 -11.79 -0.37 25.56
N LEU A 148 -12.06 -0.79 24.33
CA LEU A 148 -13.10 -0.23 23.45
C LEU A 148 -14.50 -0.70 23.93
N GLY A 149 -14.75 -0.57 25.23
CA GLY A 149 -16.08 -0.34 25.80
C GLY A 149 -17.08 -1.49 25.74
N ALA A 150 -16.92 -2.50 26.60
CA ALA A 150 -18.04 -2.96 27.43
C ALA A 150 -18.20 -2.08 28.70
N SER A 151 -17.15 -1.35 29.09
CA SER A 151 -17.10 -0.47 30.27
C SER A 151 -17.69 0.94 30.06
N GLN A 152 -18.57 1.15 29.07
CA GLN A 152 -19.31 2.41 28.90
C GLN A 152 -20.41 2.63 29.98
N ARG A 153 -20.66 1.64 30.85
CA ARG A 153 -21.76 1.71 31.85
C ARG A 153 -21.34 2.11 33.27
N SER A 154 -20.05 2.26 33.57
CA SER A 154 -19.57 2.32 34.96
C SER A 154 -18.79 3.57 35.38
N ASN A 155 -18.49 4.52 34.49
CA ASN A 155 -17.78 5.75 34.87
C ASN A 155 -18.67 7.01 34.73
N PRO A 156 -19.21 7.56 35.84
CA PRO A 156 -20.05 8.77 35.83
C PRO A 156 -19.36 10.02 35.24
N ASN A 157 -18.03 10.07 35.28
CA ASN A 157 -17.23 11.21 34.80
C ASN A 157 -16.91 11.15 33.29
N GLN A 158 -17.23 10.05 32.58
CA GLN A 158 -17.08 9.98 31.12
C GLN A 158 -18.33 10.44 30.33
N SER A 159 -19.43 10.76 31.01
CA SER A 159 -20.67 11.27 30.42
C SER A 159 -20.51 12.57 29.61
N ASN A 160 -19.40 13.31 29.80
CA ASN A 160 -19.09 14.55 29.09
C ASN A 160 -18.08 14.38 27.94
N THR A 161 -17.69 13.15 27.58
CA THR A 161 -16.75 12.92 26.47
C THR A 161 -17.45 13.15 25.13
N ARG A 162 -17.32 14.36 24.58
CA ARG A 162 -17.90 14.71 23.28
C ARG A 162 -17.00 14.21 22.14
N SER A 163 -17.60 13.63 21.11
CA SER A 163 -16.86 13.31 19.88
C SER A 163 -16.31 14.60 19.26
N SER A 164 -15.06 14.60 18.80
CA SER A 164 -14.46 15.78 18.14
C SER A 164 -15.26 16.24 16.92
N LEU A 165 -15.99 15.33 16.27
CA LEU A 165 -16.84 15.64 15.12
C LEU A 165 -18.23 16.19 15.54
N GLN A 166 -18.68 15.94 16.78
CA GLN A 166 -19.98 16.37 17.32
C GLN A 166 -21.17 16.09 16.39
N LEU A 167 -21.19 14.93 15.73
CA LEU A 167 -22.21 14.60 14.72
C LEU A 167 -23.62 14.47 15.32
N THR A 168 -23.73 14.06 16.58
CA THR A 168 -25.00 13.89 17.28
C THR A 168 -25.60 15.21 17.77
N GLU A 169 -24.77 16.16 18.19
CA GLU A 169 -25.23 17.45 18.71
C GLU A 169 -25.52 18.46 17.60
N LYS A 170 -24.66 18.52 16.57
CA LYS A 170 -24.73 19.52 15.49
C LYS A 170 -24.33 18.91 14.13
N PRO A 171 -25.17 18.02 13.56
CA PRO A 171 -24.88 17.39 12.27
C PRO A 171 -24.83 18.42 11.13
N GLU A 172 -25.75 19.39 11.13
CA GLU A 172 -25.87 20.39 10.06
C GLU A 172 -24.61 21.25 9.90
N THR A 173 -23.92 21.56 10.99
CA THR A 173 -22.71 22.41 10.98
C THR A 173 -21.43 21.62 10.64
N TYR A 174 -21.52 20.31 10.39
CA TYR A 174 -20.33 19.50 10.09
C TYR A 174 -19.68 19.90 8.76
N LEU A 175 -20.47 20.02 7.68
CA LEU A 175 -19.95 20.36 6.36
C LEU A 175 -19.24 21.73 6.35
N ASP A 176 -19.78 22.70 7.07
CA ASP A 176 -19.18 24.04 7.18
C ASP A 176 -17.86 24.01 7.95
N ARG A 177 -17.76 23.18 9.00
CA ARG A 177 -16.49 22.98 9.73
C ARG A 177 -15.43 22.33 8.85
N VAL A 178 -15.80 21.29 8.11
CA VAL A 178 -14.89 20.62 7.16
C VAL A 178 -14.41 21.59 6.08
N LYS A 179 -15.32 22.38 5.50
CA LYS A 179 -14.96 23.42 4.53
C LYS A 179 -14.01 24.44 5.13
N ARG A 180 -14.26 24.90 6.36
CA ARG A 180 -13.41 25.88 7.05
C ARG A 180 -12.00 25.34 7.30
N GLU A 181 -11.88 24.11 7.79
CA GLU A 181 -10.59 23.43 7.99
C GLU A 181 -9.84 23.25 6.67
N ALA A 182 -10.54 22.79 5.62
CA ALA A 182 -9.96 22.64 4.30
C ALA A 182 -9.46 23.99 3.72
N ASN A 183 -10.24 25.06 3.87
CA ASN A 183 -9.86 26.40 3.43
C ASN A 183 -8.67 26.94 4.24
N LYS A 184 -8.65 26.74 5.56
CA LYS A 184 -7.52 27.11 6.41
C LYS A 184 -6.25 26.40 5.98
N LYS A 185 -6.32 25.10 5.70
CA LYS A 185 -5.20 24.31 5.20
C LYS A 185 -4.73 24.80 3.83
N LYS A 186 -5.65 25.08 2.89
CA LYS A 186 -5.32 25.65 1.58
C LYS A 186 -4.60 27.00 1.72
N ALA A 187 -5.13 27.90 2.54
CA ALA A 187 -4.52 29.21 2.77
C ALA A 187 -3.12 29.10 3.38
N TRP A 188 -2.92 28.17 4.32
CA TRP A 188 -1.59 27.90 4.88
C TRP A 188 -0.61 27.37 3.83
N VAL A 189 -1.03 26.42 3.00
CA VAL A 189 -0.22 25.89 1.89
C VAL A 189 0.15 26.97 0.88
N GLU A 190 -0.81 27.82 0.49
CA GLU A 190 -0.58 28.92 -0.45
C GLU A 190 0.43 29.92 0.11
N SER A 191 0.31 30.28 1.38
CA SER A 191 1.24 31.18 2.07
C SER A 191 2.66 30.61 2.12
N GLU A 192 2.80 29.32 2.46
CA GLU A 192 4.12 28.67 2.51
C GLU A 192 4.73 28.57 1.11
N LYS A 193 3.91 28.32 0.08
CA LYS A 193 4.36 28.30 -1.31
C LYS A 193 4.85 29.68 -1.76
N GLN A 194 4.09 30.75 -1.47
CA GLN A 194 4.51 32.13 -1.78
C GLN A 194 5.81 32.49 -1.07
N LYS A 195 5.96 32.08 0.21
CA LYS A 195 7.18 32.29 0.96
C LYS A 195 8.37 31.56 0.32
N GLN A 196 8.21 30.31 -0.10
CA GLN A 196 9.25 29.58 -0.84
C GLN A 196 9.58 30.25 -2.18
N GLU A 197 8.58 30.69 -2.94
CA GLU A 197 8.80 31.41 -4.20
C GLU A 197 9.61 32.70 -3.98
N LEU A 198 9.30 33.47 -2.93
CA LEU A 198 10.06 34.66 -2.55
C LEU A 198 11.50 34.33 -2.11
N MET A 199 11.70 33.26 -1.34
CA MET A 199 13.03 32.80 -0.96
C MET A 199 13.84 32.40 -2.19
N ASN A 200 13.27 31.61 -3.09
CA ASN A 200 13.91 31.22 -4.35
C ASN A 200 14.25 32.44 -5.21
N LEU A 201 13.35 33.44 -5.28
CA LEU A 201 13.60 34.68 -6.01
C LEU A 201 14.76 35.49 -5.40
N ALA A 202 14.87 35.50 -4.08
CA ALA A 202 15.96 36.18 -3.37
C ALA A 202 17.32 35.47 -3.57
N GLU A 203 17.31 34.14 -3.73
CA GLU A 203 18.51 33.33 -4.01
C GLU A 203 19.00 33.43 -5.46
N HIS A 204 18.22 34.03 -6.38
CA HIS A 204 18.66 34.21 -7.76
C HIS A 204 19.79 35.25 -7.86
N THR A 205 20.88 34.85 -8.52
CA THR A 205 22.06 35.69 -8.79
C THR A 205 21.81 36.74 -9.88
N PHE A 206 20.80 36.54 -10.72
CA PHE A 206 20.41 37.47 -11.77
C PHE A 206 19.26 38.36 -11.28
N GLN A 207 19.58 39.62 -10.99
CA GLN A 207 18.60 40.65 -10.60
C GLN A 207 18.61 41.75 -11.68
N PRO A 208 17.79 41.62 -12.73
CA PRO A 208 17.78 42.60 -13.80
C PRO A 208 17.28 43.95 -13.28
N LYS A 209 17.93 45.04 -13.69
CA LYS A 209 17.44 46.39 -13.41
C LYS A 209 16.17 46.64 -14.22
N THR A 210 15.02 46.58 -13.57
CA THR A 210 13.75 46.94 -14.18
C THR A 210 13.59 48.46 -14.14
N LYS A 211 13.25 49.05 -15.29
CA LYS A 211 12.83 50.46 -15.36
C LYS A 211 11.34 50.51 -15.09
N ASP A 212 10.92 51.51 -14.33
CA ASP A 212 9.52 51.69 -14.03
C ASP A 212 8.73 52.04 -15.30
N CYS A 213 7.53 51.50 -15.41
CA CYS A 213 6.73 51.62 -16.61
C CYS A 213 6.20 53.06 -16.78
N PRO A 214 6.23 53.66 -17.98
CA PRO A 214 5.67 54.99 -18.21
C PRO A 214 4.20 55.08 -17.75
N VAL A 215 3.81 56.24 -17.19
CA VAL A 215 2.49 56.46 -16.56
C VAL A 215 1.33 56.08 -17.48
N TYR A 216 1.40 56.39 -18.77
CA TYR A 216 0.32 56.10 -19.72
C TYR A 216 0.12 54.59 -19.91
N VAL A 217 1.19 53.78 -19.84
CA VAL A 217 1.09 52.32 -19.96
C VAL A 217 0.47 51.72 -18.70
N LYS A 218 0.80 52.25 -17.51
CA LYS A 218 0.13 51.88 -16.25
C LYS A 218 -1.38 52.16 -16.33
N LYS A 219 -1.78 53.34 -16.85
CA LYS A 219 -3.19 53.70 -17.08
C LYS A 219 -3.88 52.78 -18.09
N ILE A 220 -3.20 52.41 -19.18
CA ILE A 220 -3.73 51.45 -20.15
C ILE A 220 -3.95 50.09 -19.47
N ALA A 221 -2.99 49.60 -18.68
CA ALA A 221 -3.12 48.34 -17.96
C ALA A 221 -4.29 48.34 -16.96
N GLU A 222 -4.45 49.42 -16.20
CA GLU A 222 -5.58 49.62 -15.27
C GLU A 222 -6.91 49.63 -16.03
N SER A 223 -7.01 50.40 -17.12
CA SER A 223 -8.22 50.47 -17.95
C SER A 223 -8.59 49.11 -18.58
N MET A 224 -7.58 48.36 -19.05
CA MET A 224 -7.74 47.02 -19.59
C MET A 224 -8.15 46.01 -18.52
N ALA A 225 -7.62 46.10 -17.30
CA ALA A 225 -8.04 45.26 -16.18
C ALA A 225 -9.53 45.48 -15.84
N VAL A 226 -9.96 46.74 -15.78
CA VAL A 226 -11.37 47.11 -15.57
C VAL A 226 -12.24 46.60 -16.73
N ALA A 227 -11.83 46.81 -17.98
CA ALA A 227 -12.58 46.35 -19.15
C ALA A 227 -12.69 44.81 -19.21
N ASN A 228 -11.62 44.09 -18.86
CA ASN A 228 -11.60 42.63 -18.78
C ASN A 228 -12.50 42.12 -17.65
N GLU A 229 -12.55 42.79 -16.51
CA GLU A 229 -13.44 42.47 -15.40
C GLU A 229 -14.91 42.62 -15.80
N VAL A 230 -15.26 43.72 -16.48
CA VAL A 230 -16.61 43.94 -17.03
C VAL A 230 -16.97 42.86 -18.05
N ARG A 231 -16.04 42.53 -18.96
CA ARG A 231 -16.24 41.46 -19.95
C ARG A 231 -16.42 40.08 -19.30
N ARG A 232 -15.72 39.82 -18.19
CA ARG A 232 -15.87 38.60 -17.37
C ARG A 232 -17.25 38.52 -16.74
N GLN A 233 -17.73 39.62 -16.14
CA GLN A 233 -19.07 39.70 -15.54
C GLN A 233 -20.18 39.55 -16.58
N GLN A 234 -19.94 40.01 -17.81
CA GLN A 234 -20.86 39.87 -18.95
C GLN A 234 -20.74 38.50 -19.68
N GLY A 235 -19.90 37.58 -19.20
CA GLY A 235 -19.75 36.23 -19.79
C GLY A 235 -19.09 36.20 -21.18
N GLN A 236 -18.47 37.29 -21.64
CA GLN A 236 -17.85 37.42 -22.96
C GLN A 236 -16.35 37.06 -22.97
N LEU A 237 -15.93 36.08 -22.18
CA LEU A 237 -14.54 35.60 -22.18
C LEU A 237 -14.44 34.22 -22.84
N ASP A 238 -14.69 34.14 -24.13
CA ASP A 238 -13.97 33.19 -24.96
C ASP A 238 -14.02 33.57 -26.45
N VAL A 239 -13.04 34.36 -26.89
CA VAL A 239 -12.56 34.19 -28.26
C VAL A 239 -11.37 33.26 -28.11
N GLY A 240 -11.65 31.97 -28.23
CA GLY A 240 -10.68 30.88 -28.05
C GLY A 240 -9.39 31.21 -28.79
N LYS A 241 -8.27 31.11 -28.08
CA LYS A 241 -6.95 31.33 -28.68
C LYS A 241 -6.81 30.36 -29.87
N PRO A 242 -6.46 30.86 -31.07
CA PRO A 242 -6.35 30.02 -32.25
C PRO A 242 -5.28 28.92 -32.04
N GLU A 243 -5.63 27.71 -32.44
CA GLU A 243 -4.96 26.44 -32.10
C GLU A 243 -3.65 26.17 -32.87
N TRP A 244 -2.92 27.19 -33.34
CA TRP A 244 -1.68 26.99 -34.11
C TRP A 244 -0.45 26.72 -33.23
N ARG A 245 -0.61 26.02 -32.11
CA ARG A 245 0.56 25.44 -31.41
C ARG A 245 0.91 24.14 -32.12
N PHE A 246 1.99 24.19 -32.89
CA PHE A 246 2.53 23.12 -33.73
C PHE A 246 2.51 21.74 -33.05
N SER A 247 1.99 20.77 -33.81
CA SER A 247 2.03 19.33 -33.57
C SER A 247 3.44 18.76 -33.64
#